data_AF-A0A564KUF5-F1
#
_entry.id   AF-A0A564KUF5-F1
#
_cell.length_a   1.000
_cell.length_b   1.000
_cell.length_c   1.000
_cell.angle_alpha   90.00
_cell.angle_beta   90.00
_cell.angle_gamma   90.00
#
_symmetry.space_group_name_H-M   'P 1'
#
loop_
_entity.id
_entity.type
_entity.pdbx_description
1 polymer ?
#
loop_
_entity_poly.entity_id
_entity_poly.type
_entity_poly.pdbx_seq_one_letter_code
_entity_poly.pdbx_strand_id
1 'polypeptide(L)'
;MTTDITELTPESARESGSILIIVAARMARREFFTPLHALCESGKRVVSTRTLCDAVERAEEHMVSQVSKIVDGHNRLTKKLKEAESRNAELVEALEKAQAENTAGVAGIAESYETTISMLKSRIAGLESRTVKLPDLRQIVSGDRYVWSDGVYNYSQDVKVALAAAGIKVKAE
;
A
#
# COMPACT_ATOMS: atom_id res chain seq x y z
N MET A 1 6.20 -23.19 -23.61
CA MET A 1 5.45 -22.26 -24.48
C MET A 1 6.38 -21.84 -25.61
N THR A 2 6.21 -22.48 -26.76
CA THR A 2 6.90 -22.16 -28.02
C THR A 2 6.20 -20.93 -28.60
N THR A 3 6.83 -19.76 -28.50
CA THR A 3 6.32 -18.56 -29.17
C THR A 3 6.57 -18.72 -30.66
N ASP A 4 5.49 -19.04 -31.38
CA ASP A 4 5.42 -18.95 -32.84
C ASP A 4 5.87 -17.55 -33.28
N ILE A 5 7.01 -17.48 -33.96
CA ILE A 5 7.64 -16.25 -34.46
C ILE A 5 6.90 -15.73 -35.71
N THR A 6 5.78 -16.35 -36.07
CA THR A 6 5.16 -16.25 -37.39
C THR A 6 4.40 -14.96 -37.67
N GLU A 7 4.12 -14.08 -36.69
CA GLU A 7 3.43 -12.81 -36.97
C GLU A 7 3.94 -11.61 -36.13
N LEU A 8 5.23 -11.31 -36.21
CA LEU A 8 5.78 -9.99 -35.82
C LEU A 8 5.39 -8.92 -36.84
N THR A 9 4.11 -8.58 -36.89
CA THR A 9 3.57 -7.51 -37.75
C THR A 9 3.97 -6.13 -37.20
N PRO A 10 4.13 -5.10 -38.06
CA PRO A 10 4.46 -3.73 -37.61
C PRO A 10 3.42 -3.15 -36.63
N GLU A 11 2.16 -3.54 -36.80
CA GLU A 11 1.05 -3.14 -35.94
C GLU A 11 1.20 -3.75 -34.55
N SER A 12 1.39 -5.08 -34.44
CA SER A 12 1.56 -5.75 -33.15
C SER A 12 2.83 -5.31 -32.41
N ALA A 13 3.91 -5.05 -33.14
CA ALA A 13 5.13 -4.52 -32.56
C ALA A 13 4.96 -3.09 -32.02
N ARG A 14 4.21 -2.23 -32.72
CA ARG A 14 3.89 -0.86 -32.26
C ARG A 14 2.93 -0.87 -31.07
N GLU A 15 1.90 -1.71 -31.10
CA GLU A 15 0.94 -1.89 -29.99
C GLU A 15 1.62 -2.38 -28.72
N SER A 16 2.65 -3.23 -28.84
CA SER A 16 3.41 -3.72 -27.68
C SER A 16 4.15 -2.64 -26.89
N GLY A 17 4.44 -1.49 -27.53
CA GLY A 17 5.30 -0.44 -26.97
C GLY A 17 6.76 -0.86 -26.69
N SER A 18 7.11 -2.13 -26.94
CA SER A 18 8.42 -2.69 -26.64
C SER A 18 9.39 -2.40 -27.76
N ILE A 19 10.38 -1.55 -27.47
CA ILE A 19 11.43 -1.19 -28.42
C ILE A 19 12.18 -2.42 -28.93
N LEU A 20 12.40 -3.42 -28.08
CA LEU A 20 13.05 -4.69 -28.50
C LEU A 20 12.22 -5.43 -29.54
N ILE A 21 10.90 -5.49 -29.38
CA ILE A 21 9.98 -6.14 -30.32
C ILE A 21 9.91 -5.33 -31.64
N ILE A 22 9.87 -4.00 -31.56
CA ILE A 22 9.89 -3.11 -32.72
C ILE A 22 11.20 -3.27 -33.52
N VAL A 23 12.35 -3.31 -32.85
CA VAL A 23 13.66 -3.50 -33.47
C VAL A 23 13.78 -4.90 -34.07
N ALA A 24 13.35 -5.95 -33.35
CA ALA A 24 13.33 -7.32 -33.86
C ALA A 24 12.47 -7.46 -35.12
N ALA A 25 11.28 -6.85 -35.14
CA ALA A 25 10.39 -6.83 -36.31
C ALA A 25 11.03 -6.11 -37.52
N ARG A 26 11.80 -5.04 -37.29
CA ARG A 26 12.53 -4.33 -38.35
C ARG A 26 13.74 -5.12 -38.87
N MET A 27 14.46 -5.80 -37.98
CA MET A 27 15.56 -6.70 -38.35
C MET A 27 15.06 -7.89 -39.18
N ALA A 28 13.95 -8.51 -38.78
CA ALA A 28 13.32 -9.61 -39.52
C ALA A 28 12.93 -9.21 -40.95
N ARG A 29 12.47 -7.97 -41.13
CA ARG A 29 12.12 -7.40 -42.45
C ARG A 29 13.31 -6.86 -43.25
N ARG A 30 14.52 -6.93 -42.70
CA ARG A 30 15.75 -6.44 -43.33
C ARG A 30 15.70 -4.96 -43.73
N GLU A 31 14.86 -4.15 -43.10
CA GLU A 31 14.68 -2.72 -43.44
C GLU A 31 15.99 -1.93 -43.29
N PHE A 32 16.85 -2.34 -42.35
CA PHE A 32 18.20 -1.77 -42.18
C PHE A 32 19.21 -2.24 -43.23
N PHE A 33 18.97 -3.39 -43.87
CA PHE A 33 19.88 -4.04 -44.82
C PHE A 33 19.45 -3.81 -46.28
N THR A 34 18.35 -3.10 -46.53
CA THR A 34 17.90 -2.74 -47.89
C THR A 34 18.99 -2.05 -48.72
N PRO A 35 19.80 -1.11 -48.17
CA PRO A 35 20.92 -0.53 -48.92
C PRO A 35 22.00 -1.55 -49.28
N LEU A 36 22.32 -2.48 -48.37
CA LEU A 36 23.30 -3.56 -48.61
C LEU A 36 22.80 -4.58 -49.64
N HIS A 37 21.50 -4.84 -49.67
CA HIS A 37 20.88 -5.68 -50.70
C HIS A 37 20.94 -5.00 -52.08
N ALA A 38 20.63 -3.71 -52.16
CA ALA A 38 20.77 -2.93 -53.39
C ALA A 38 22.23 -2.88 -53.87
N LEU A 39 23.17 -2.77 -52.95
CA LEU A 39 24.60 -2.85 -53.23
C LEU A 39 25.00 -4.21 -53.80
N CYS A 40 24.55 -5.30 -53.17
CA CYS A 40 24.81 -6.66 -53.64
C CYS A 40 24.26 -6.90 -55.06
N GLU A 41 23.05 -6.42 -55.36
CA GLU A 41 22.47 -6.49 -56.70
C GLU A 41 23.22 -5.64 -57.73
N SER A 42 23.76 -4.48 -57.33
CA SER A 42 24.58 -3.66 -58.22
C SER A 42 25.91 -4.33 -58.59
N GLY A 43 26.54 -5.04 -57.65
CA GLY A 43 27.80 -5.77 -57.88
C GLY A 43 27.66 -7.02 -58.76
N LYS A 44 26.45 -7.55 -58.94
CA LYS A 44 26.17 -8.68 -59.86
C LYS A 44 26.12 -8.28 -61.33
N ARG A 45 26.11 -6.98 -61.63
CA ARG A 45 26.07 -6.42 -62.99
C ARG A 45 27.48 -5.99 -63.41
N VAL A 46 27.78 -5.99 -64.71
CA VAL A 46 29.01 -5.39 -65.23
C VAL A 46 28.84 -3.87 -65.15
N VAL A 47 29.37 -3.25 -64.09
CA VAL A 47 29.30 -1.80 -63.85
C VAL A 47 30.71 -1.22 -63.74
N SER A 48 30.86 0.07 -64.03
CA SER A 48 32.14 0.74 -63.82
C SER A 48 32.50 0.77 -62.33
N THR A 49 33.79 0.73 -62.02
CA THR A 49 34.31 0.86 -60.64
C THR A 49 33.76 2.11 -59.95
N ARG A 50 33.64 3.21 -60.70
CA ARG A 50 33.07 4.49 -60.20
C ARG A 50 31.62 4.34 -59.75
N THR A 51 30.79 3.67 -60.55
CA THR A 51 29.38 3.44 -60.20
C THR A 51 29.22 2.54 -58.97
N LEU A 52 30.12 1.58 -58.79
CA LEU A 52 30.15 0.75 -57.58
C LEU A 52 30.55 1.59 -56.35
N CYS A 53 31.59 2.42 -56.46
CA CYS A 53 31.99 3.35 -55.39
C CYS A 53 30.83 4.29 -54.99
N ASP A 54 30.16 4.93 -55.95
CA ASP A 54 29.03 5.82 -55.69
C ASP A 54 27.84 5.08 -55.03
N ALA A 55 27.68 3.78 -55.29
CA ALA A 55 26.65 2.96 -54.64
C ALA A 55 27.04 2.61 -53.20
N VAL A 56 28.33 2.33 -52.96
CA VAL A 56 28.87 2.06 -51.60
C VAL A 56 28.72 3.29 -50.74
N GLU A 57 29.14 4.45 -51.23
CA GLU A 57 29.07 5.72 -50.50
C GLU A 57 27.62 6.05 -50.10
N ARG A 58 26.66 5.93 -51.03
CA ARG A 58 25.23 6.13 -50.72
C ARG A 58 24.67 5.13 -49.70
N ALA A 59 25.11 3.87 -49.76
CA ALA A 59 24.68 2.86 -48.80
C ALA A 59 25.26 3.15 -47.39
N GLU A 60 26.52 3.58 -47.33
CA GLU A 60 27.19 4.00 -46.10
C GLU A 60 26.51 5.21 -45.48
N GLU A 61 26.30 6.29 -46.24
CA GLU A 61 25.60 7.49 -45.78
C GLU A 61 24.23 7.18 -45.18
N HIS A 62 23.46 6.32 -45.85
CA HIS A 62 22.16 5.89 -45.35
C HIS A 62 22.29 5.13 -44.02
N MET A 63 23.22 4.17 -43.93
CA MET A 63 23.42 3.40 -42.70
C MET A 63 23.89 4.29 -41.55
N VAL A 64 24.85 5.19 -41.79
CA VAL A 64 25.34 6.15 -40.80
C VAL A 64 24.19 7.02 -40.29
N SER A 65 23.34 7.56 -41.19
CA SER A 65 22.17 8.35 -40.80
C SER A 65 21.20 7.59 -39.90
N GLN A 66 20.95 6.31 -40.19
CA GLN A 66 20.07 5.46 -39.36
C GLN A 66 20.69 5.18 -38.00
N VAL A 67 21.99 4.88 -37.94
CA VAL A 67 22.72 4.66 -36.68
C VAL A 67 22.67 5.91 -35.81
N SER A 68 22.91 7.10 -36.36
CA SER A 68 22.83 8.36 -35.59
C SER A 68 21.44 8.56 -34.96
N LYS A 69 20.35 8.32 -35.70
CA LYS A 69 18.98 8.42 -35.17
C LYS A 69 18.73 7.44 -34.03
N ILE A 70 19.26 6.23 -34.13
CA ILE A 70 19.14 5.21 -33.06
C ILE A 70 19.91 5.66 -31.82
N VAL A 71 21.14 6.15 -31.99
CA VAL A 71 21.98 6.63 -30.89
C VAL A 71 21.33 7.81 -30.17
N ASP A 72 20.79 8.79 -30.92
CA ASP A 72 20.08 9.93 -30.35
C ASP A 72 18.81 9.51 -29.60
N GLY A 73 18.06 8.57 -30.17
CA GLY A 73 16.90 7.97 -29.52
C GLY A 73 17.27 7.26 -28.21
N HIS A 74 18.35 6.48 -28.23
CA HIS A 74 18.86 5.80 -27.04
C HIS A 74 19.30 6.80 -25.97
N ASN A 75 20.08 7.81 -26.33
CA ASN A 75 20.52 8.88 -25.41
C ASN A 75 19.32 9.58 -24.75
N ARG A 76 18.27 9.88 -25.52
CA ARG A 76 17.03 10.49 -25.00
C ARG A 76 16.30 9.56 -24.02
N LEU A 77 16.22 8.28 -24.32
CA LEU A 77 15.57 7.30 -23.44
C LEU A 77 16.37 7.08 -22.16
N THR A 78 17.69 6.96 -22.25
CA THR A 78 18.59 6.84 -21.10
C THR A 78 18.48 8.05 -20.18
N LYS A 79 18.36 9.27 -20.74
CA LYS A 79 18.10 10.47 -19.94
C LYS A 79 16.78 10.39 -19.19
N LYS A 80 15.69 10.03 -19.88
CA LYS A 80 14.37 9.87 -19.25
C LYS A 80 14.35 8.78 -18.17
N LEU A 81 15.10 7.69 -18.38
CA LEU A 81 15.24 6.62 -17.41
C LEU A 81 15.90 7.13 -16.13
N LYS A 82 17.03 7.84 -16.25
CA LYS A 82 17.70 8.45 -15.09
C LYS A 82 16.82 9.48 -14.35
N GLU A 83 16.08 10.30 -15.09
CA GLU A 83 15.13 11.25 -14.50
C GLU A 83 13.97 10.54 -13.78
N ALA A 84 13.51 9.38 -14.27
CA ALA A 84 12.50 8.57 -13.59
C ALA A 84 13.07 7.88 -12.35
N GLU A 85 14.29 7.35 -12.42
CA GLU A 85 15.00 6.75 -11.28
C GLU A 85 15.20 7.77 -10.15
N SER A 86 15.62 9.00 -10.48
CA SER A 86 15.76 10.08 -9.50
C SER A 86 14.44 10.43 -8.82
N ARG A 87 13.35 10.58 -9.60
CA ARG A 87 12.01 10.85 -9.04
C ARG A 87 11.50 9.70 -8.17
N ASN A 88 11.79 8.46 -8.54
CA ASN A 88 11.43 7.31 -7.73
C ASN A 88 12.20 7.29 -6.41
N ALA A 89 13.49 7.65 -6.41
CA ALA A 89 14.27 7.76 -5.17
C ALA A 89 13.67 8.81 -4.22
N GLU A 90 13.32 10.00 -4.72
CA GLU A 90 12.66 11.05 -3.93
C GLU A 90 11.31 10.58 -3.35
N LEU A 91 10.51 9.87 -4.15
CA LEU A 91 9.23 9.32 -3.69
C LEU A 91 9.41 8.23 -2.63
N VAL A 92 10.42 7.36 -2.76
CA VAL A 92 10.72 6.33 -1.77
C VAL A 92 11.14 6.97 -0.44
N GLU A 93 12.04 7.96 -0.46
CA GLU A 93 12.44 8.67 0.76
C GLU A 93 11.24 9.36 1.45
N ALA A 94 10.37 10.00 0.67
CA ALA A 94 9.16 10.63 1.20
C ALA A 94 8.19 9.62 1.83
N LEU A 95 8.02 8.44 1.21
CA LEU A 95 7.19 7.37 1.73
C LEU A 95 7.77 6.75 3.00
N GLU A 96 9.08 6.52 3.06
CA GLU A 96 9.76 6.01 4.26
C GLU A 96 9.59 6.97 5.43
N LYS A 97 9.76 8.27 5.19
CA LYS A 97 9.53 9.30 6.21
C LYS A 97 8.08 9.33 6.69
N ALA A 98 7.12 9.32 5.77
CA ALA A 98 5.69 9.32 6.12
C ALA A 98 5.30 8.04 6.88
N GLN A 99 5.88 6.89 6.52
CA GLN A 99 5.66 5.64 7.22
C GLN A 99 6.23 5.69 8.65
N ALA A 100 7.44 6.23 8.83
CA ALA A 100 8.05 6.40 10.15
C ALA A 100 7.24 7.33 11.06
N GLU A 101 6.71 8.44 10.51
CA GLU A 101 5.83 9.35 11.25
C GLU A 101 4.50 8.67 11.65
N ASN A 102 3.92 7.88 10.74
CA ASN A 102 2.68 7.16 11.00
C ASN A 102 2.87 6.07 12.07
N THR A 103 3.94 5.27 11.99
CA THR A 103 4.22 4.24 12.99
C THR A 103 4.50 4.84 14.36
N ALA A 104 5.23 5.95 14.43
CA ALA A 104 5.43 6.68 15.68
C ALA A 104 4.11 7.23 16.26
N GLY A 105 3.25 7.80 15.41
CA GLY A 105 1.92 8.28 15.81
C GLY A 105 1.03 7.16 16.36
N VAL A 106 0.98 6.02 15.67
CA VAL A 106 0.20 4.84 16.10
C VAL A 106 0.73 4.29 17.42
N ALA A 107 2.05 4.22 17.61
CA ALA A 107 2.66 3.77 18.86
C ALA A 107 2.28 4.70 20.03
N GLY A 108 2.42 6.02 19.86
CA GLY A 108 2.05 6.98 20.90
C GLY A 108 0.56 6.94 21.26
N ILE A 109 -0.30 6.73 20.26
CA ILE A 109 -1.74 6.55 20.47
C ILE A 109 -2.01 5.27 21.28
N ALA A 110 -1.37 4.15 20.93
CA ALA A 110 -1.54 2.89 21.65
C ALA A 110 -1.14 3.01 23.13
N GLU A 111 0.02 3.61 23.42
CA GLU A 111 0.50 3.86 24.78
C GLU A 111 -0.49 4.72 25.60
N SER A 112 -1.06 5.75 24.97
CA SER A 112 -2.06 6.62 25.61
C SER A 112 -3.36 5.87 25.95
N TYR A 113 -3.81 4.96 25.08
CA TYR A 113 -4.98 4.14 25.31
C TYR A 113 -4.71 3.09 26.39
N GLU A 114 -3.56 2.44 26.39
CA GLU A 114 -3.19 1.48 27.44
C GLU A 114 -3.21 2.13 28.82
N THR A 115 -2.62 3.33 28.94
CA THR A 115 -2.62 4.12 30.18
C THR A 115 -4.04 4.45 30.63
N THR A 116 -4.87 4.92 29.71
CA THR A 116 -6.27 5.30 30.00
C THR A 116 -7.10 4.09 30.40
N ILE A 117 -6.96 2.97 29.70
CA ILE A 117 -7.65 1.71 30.00
C ILE A 117 -7.22 1.20 31.38
N SER A 118 -5.93 1.26 31.71
CA SER A 118 -5.43 0.86 33.03
C SER A 118 -6.05 1.71 34.15
N MET A 119 -6.05 3.03 33.99
CA MET A 119 -6.65 3.95 34.96
C MET A 119 -8.17 3.71 35.13
N LEU A 120 -8.89 3.49 34.04
CA LEU A 120 -10.32 3.17 34.05
C LEU A 120 -10.57 1.84 34.74
N LYS A 121 -9.78 0.79 34.45
CA LYS A 121 -9.86 -0.50 35.13
C LYS A 121 -9.66 -0.35 36.64
N SER A 122 -8.65 0.39 37.07
CA SER A 122 -8.42 0.66 38.50
C SER A 122 -9.59 1.41 39.14
N ARG A 123 -10.16 2.40 38.45
CA ARG A 123 -11.33 3.15 38.94
C ARG A 123 -12.58 2.28 39.04
N ILE A 124 -12.82 1.43 38.05
CA ILE A 124 -13.94 0.46 38.05
C ILE A 124 -13.78 -0.51 39.21
N ALA A 125 -12.60 -1.12 39.38
CA ALA A 125 -12.32 -2.00 40.52
C ALA A 125 -12.52 -1.29 41.87
N GLY A 126 -12.09 -0.02 41.97
CA GLY A 126 -12.34 0.83 43.13
C GLY A 126 -13.83 1.02 43.41
N LEU A 127 -14.63 1.31 42.39
CA LEU A 127 -16.09 1.47 42.51
C LEU A 127 -16.80 0.15 42.84
N GLU A 128 -16.39 -0.96 42.23
CA GLU A 128 -16.95 -2.30 42.46
C GLU A 128 -16.62 -2.87 43.85
N SER A 129 -15.57 -2.35 44.51
CA SER A 129 -15.22 -2.71 45.88
C SER A 129 -16.01 -1.96 46.94
N ARG A 130 -16.70 -0.86 46.58
CA ARG A 130 -17.48 -0.07 47.54
C ARG A 130 -18.66 -0.89 48.04
N THR A 131 -18.86 -0.83 49.35
CA THR A 131 -19.98 -1.47 50.04
C THR A 131 -20.74 -0.43 50.85
N VAL A 132 -22.04 -0.62 51.01
CA VAL A 132 -22.88 0.24 51.84
C VAL A 132 -23.13 -0.46 53.18
N LYS A 133 -23.00 0.28 54.28
CA LYS A 133 -23.45 -0.17 55.61
C LYS A 133 -24.86 0.33 55.83
N LEU A 134 -25.76 -0.57 56.20
CA LEU A 134 -27.12 -0.19 56.59
C LEU A 134 -27.13 0.22 58.08
N PRO A 135 -27.96 1.19 58.46
CA PRO A 135 -28.13 1.54 59.87
C PRO A 135 -28.93 0.44 60.60
N ASP A 136 -28.56 0.20 61.86
CA ASP A 136 -29.33 -0.63 62.78
C ASP A 136 -30.70 0.00 63.05
N LEU A 137 -31.75 -0.62 62.52
CA LEU A 137 -33.12 -0.17 62.76
C LEU A 137 -33.63 -0.77 64.07
N ARG A 138 -33.93 0.09 65.05
CA ARG A 138 -34.52 -0.32 66.33
C ARG A 138 -36.02 -0.13 66.30
N GLN A 139 -36.75 -1.14 66.75
CA GLN A 139 -38.18 -1.02 67.00
C GLN A 139 -38.38 -0.16 68.26
N ILE A 140 -38.93 1.05 68.10
CA ILE A 140 -39.33 1.88 69.23
C ILE A 140 -40.67 1.36 69.72
N VAL A 141 -40.68 0.68 70.86
CA VAL A 141 -41.92 0.23 71.52
C VAL A 141 -42.42 1.36 72.40
N SER A 142 -43.26 2.25 71.84
CA SER A 142 -43.98 3.24 72.63
C SER A 142 -45.48 3.11 72.38
N GLY A 143 -46.19 2.51 73.36
CA GLY A 143 -47.64 2.50 73.47
C GLY A 143 -48.30 1.12 73.42
N ASP A 144 -49.26 0.89 74.33
CA ASP A 144 -50.09 -0.32 74.52
C ASP A 144 -51.02 -0.65 73.33
N ARG A 145 -50.49 -0.88 72.13
CA ARG A 145 -51.30 -1.33 70.99
C ARG A 145 -50.60 -2.43 70.18
N TYR A 146 -51.44 -3.39 69.78
CA TYR A 146 -51.15 -4.58 68.97
C TYR A 146 -49.84 -4.51 68.18
N VAL A 147 -48.87 -5.29 68.65
CA VAL A 147 -47.56 -5.49 68.03
C VAL A 147 -47.78 -6.27 66.73
N TRP A 148 -47.80 -5.60 65.58
CA TRP A 148 -47.47 -6.28 64.34
C TRP A 148 -46.00 -6.67 64.43
N SER A 149 -45.78 -7.97 64.61
CA SER A 149 -44.48 -8.62 64.62
C SER A 149 -43.69 -8.19 63.40
N ASP A 150 -42.39 -8.00 63.55
CA ASP A 150 -41.39 -7.96 62.47
C ASP A 150 -41.39 -6.84 61.41
N GLY A 151 -42.25 -5.82 61.45
CA GLY A 151 -42.26 -4.76 60.42
C GLY A 151 -40.89 -4.07 60.15
N VAL A 152 -40.09 -3.85 61.20
CA VAL A 152 -38.71 -3.32 61.07
C VAL A 152 -37.76 -4.32 60.39
N TYR A 153 -37.94 -5.61 60.67
CA TYR A 153 -37.16 -6.69 60.06
C TYR A 153 -37.51 -6.86 58.58
N ASN A 154 -38.80 -6.89 58.21
CA ASN A 154 -39.23 -7.01 56.82
C ASN A 154 -38.73 -5.84 55.98
N TYR A 155 -38.84 -4.61 56.50
CA TYR A 155 -38.30 -3.42 55.82
C TYR A 155 -36.77 -3.51 55.60
N SER A 156 -36.02 -4.01 56.59
CA SER A 156 -34.57 -4.23 56.45
C SER A 156 -34.25 -5.27 55.36
N GLN A 157 -35.04 -6.33 55.24
CA GLN A 157 -34.87 -7.32 54.18
C GLN A 157 -35.22 -6.77 52.79
N ASP A 158 -36.32 -6.04 52.66
CA ASP A 158 -36.73 -5.41 51.40
C ASP A 158 -35.67 -4.42 50.89
N VAL A 159 -35.08 -3.62 51.78
CA VAL A 159 -33.97 -2.72 51.44
C VAL A 159 -32.74 -3.49 50.97
N LYS A 160 -32.38 -4.60 51.61
CA LYS A 160 -31.25 -5.46 51.16
C LYS A 160 -31.52 -6.07 49.79
N VAL A 161 -32.75 -6.54 49.54
CA VAL A 161 -33.17 -7.09 48.24
C VAL A 161 -33.14 -6.01 47.16
N ALA A 162 -33.66 -4.82 47.43
CA ALA A 162 -33.64 -3.70 46.50
C ALA A 162 -32.21 -3.25 46.16
N LEU A 163 -31.31 -3.19 47.13
CA LEU A 163 -29.90 -2.85 46.92
C LEU A 163 -29.17 -3.93 46.12
N ALA A 164 -29.41 -5.20 46.40
CA ALA A 164 -28.85 -6.31 45.64
C ALA A 164 -29.35 -6.33 44.18
N ALA A 165 -30.63 -6.07 43.96
CA ALA A 165 -31.22 -5.93 42.62
C ALA A 165 -30.60 -4.76 41.83
N ALA A 166 -30.19 -3.70 42.52
CA ALA A 166 -29.45 -2.58 41.95
C ALA A 166 -27.93 -2.85 41.79
N GLY A 167 -27.45 -4.06 42.13
CA GLY A 167 -26.04 -4.43 42.05
C GLY A 167 -25.14 -3.82 43.13
N ILE A 168 -25.73 -3.26 44.20
CA ILE A 168 -25.00 -2.61 45.30
C ILE A 168 -24.67 -3.65 46.37
N LYS A 169 -23.38 -3.78 46.69
CA LYS A 169 -22.91 -4.68 47.75
C LYS A 169 -23.18 -4.07 49.13
N VAL A 170 -23.83 -4.83 50.02
CA VAL A 170 -24.09 -4.44 51.41
C VAL A 170 -23.07 -5.15 52.31
N LYS A 171 -22.46 -4.41 53.24
CA LYS A 171 -21.53 -4.99 54.21
C LYS A 171 -22.32 -5.75 55.28
N ALA A 172 -21.94 -6.99 55.59
CA ALA A 172 -22.42 -7.67 56.79
C ALA A 172 -21.87 -6.97 58.05
N GLU A 173 -22.69 -6.89 59.10
CA GLU A 173 -22.32 -6.34 60.42
C GLU A 173 -21.19 -7.11 61.09
#